data_AF-A0A250XTY2-F1
#
_entry.id   AF-A0A250XTY2-F1
#
_cell.length_a   1.000
_cell.length_b   1.000
_cell.length_c   1.000
_cell.angle_alpha   90.00
_cell.angle_beta   90.00
_cell.angle_gamma   90.00
#
_symmetry.space_group_name_H-M   'P 1'
#
loop_
_entity.id
_entity.type
_entity.pdbx_description
1 polymer ?
#
loop_
_entity_poly.entity_id
_entity_poly.type
_entity_poly.pdbx_seq_one_letter_code
_entity_poly.pdbx_strand_id
1 'polypeptide(L)'
;MCQDVQHVLYACDQPLLPDDRGDPNARDQEFFCPSSHGWPAFMRINPILDWTYRDVWTFLRCFTLPYCQLYDQGYTSLGSRHNTCRNRALQLEDGSFAPAHQLPDGRLERAGRGALGAAAVAAAAGREAGKADLNGIICSASTGTTAPEAGTLSESGTFAHTAAILVVGDEILTGKVDDCNTSFLCSELHMIGWSVVRVVMVPDDEDCIAAELRILSSNAELVFTTGGIGPTLDDVTMAGVARAFNKGLVR
;
A
#
# COMPACT_ATOMS: atom_id res chain seq x y z
N MET A 1 25.38 15.76 16.49
CA MET A 1 23.98 15.93 16.93
C MET A 1 23.13 15.32 15.84
N CYS A 2 22.68 14.08 16.01
CA CYS A 2 21.76 13.43 15.08
C CYS A 2 20.38 13.99 15.43
N GLN A 3 19.82 14.85 14.58
CA GLN A 3 18.44 15.29 14.76
C GLN A 3 17.52 14.09 14.50
N ASP A 4 16.48 13.95 15.31
CA ASP A 4 15.46 12.91 15.23
C ASP A 4 14.61 13.13 13.96
N VAL A 5 15.18 12.86 12.79
CA VAL A 5 14.47 12.91 11.51
C VAL A 5 13.50 11.74 11.47
N GLN A 6 12.21 12.04 11.35
CA GLN A 6 11.20 11.02 11.12
C GLN A 6 11.14 10.74 9.62
N HIS A 7 11.07 9.46 9.25
CA HIS A 7 10.88 9.04 7.88
C HIS A 7 9.51 8.40 7.78
N VAL A 8 8.72 8.75 6.76
CA VAL A 8 7.42 8.15 6.52
C VAL A 8 7.50 7.38 5.22
N LEU A 9 7.43 6.06 5.32
CA LEU A 9 7.21 5.20 4.17
C LEU A 9 5.70 5.19 3.91
N TYR A 10 5.29 5.91 2.88
CA TYR A 10 3.92 5.88 2.38
C TYR A 10 3.81 4.72 1.39
N ALA A 11 3.44 3.55 1.91
CA ALA A 11 3.04 2.43 1.09
C ALA A 11 1.58 2.64 0.66
N CYS A 12 1.37 3.42 -0.40
CA CYS A 12 0.14 3.25 -1.18
C CYS A 12 0.42 2.13 -2.17
N ASP A 13 0.36 0.91 -1.67
CA ASP A 13 0.33 -0.24 -2.55
C ASP A 13 -0.96 -1.02 -2.37
N GLN A 14 -1.45 -1.49 -3.50
CA GLN A 14 -2.67 -2.23 -3.69
C GLN A 14 -2.75 -3.44 -2.72
N PRO A 15 -3.96 -3.94 -2.44
CA PRO A 15 -4.28 -4.62 -1.20
C PRO A 15 -3.54 -5.95 -1.12
N LEU A 16 -2.64 -6.00 -0.14
CA LEU A 16 -1.87 -7.17 0.22
C LEU A 16 -1.88 -7.19 1.76
N LEU A 17 -2.67 -8.10 2.34
CA LEU A 17 -3.14 -8.08 3.75
C LEU A 17 -3.06 -9.46 4.39
N PRO A 18 -2.41 -9.82 5.54
CA PRO A 18 -2.84 -10.82 6.51
C PRO A 18 -3.49 -10.14 7.73
N ASP A 19 -4.27 -10.71 8.61
CA ASP A 19 -4.25 -11.97 9.33
C ASP A 19 -5.68 -12.40 9.66
N ASP A 20 -6.10 -13.62 9.30
CA ASP A 20 -7.53 -13.88 8.98
C ASP A 20 -7.99 -13.07 7.74
N ARG A 21 -7.43 -11.87 7.61
CA ARG A 21 -6.76 -11.20 6.49
C ARG A 21 -5.63 -12.14 5.92
N GLY A 22 -5.30 -12.21 4.62
CA GLY A 22 -4.46 -13.26 3.94
C GLY A 22 -2.90 -13.21 3.63
N ASP A 23 -2.05 -12.21 3.87
CA ASP A 23 -0.66 -11.98 3.41
C ASP A 23 0.37 -12.15 4.53
N PRO A 24 1.18 -13.18 4.67
CA PRO A 24 1.99 -13.49 5.89
C PRO A 24 2.66 -12.39 6.79
N ASN A 25 2.88 -11.13 6.38
CA ASN A 25 3.72 -10.12 7.03
C ASN A 25 3.04 -8.97 7.82
N ALA A 26 1.72 -8.77 7.76
CA ALA A 26 1.00 -7.70 8.49
C ALA A 26 0.27 -8.11 9.79
N ARG A 27 0.53 -9.31 10.34
CA ARG A 27 -0.11 -9.82 11.57
C ARG A 27 -0.07 -8.84 12.75
N ASP A 28 1.07 -8.20 12.91
CA ASP A 28 1.38 -7.30 14.03
C ASP A 28 1.48 -5.83 13.58
N GLN A 29 0.93 -5.49 12.41
CA GLN A 29 0.95 -4.12 11.92
C GLN A 29 -0.26 -3.33 12.43
N GLU A 30 -0.03 -2.05 12.68
CA GLU A 30 -1.06 -1.05 13.02
C GLU A 30 -1.14 0.00 11.90
N PHE A 31 -2.16 0.86 11.96
CA PHE A 31 -2.31 1.99 11.03
C PHE A 31 -1.06 2.87 11.00
N PHE A 32 -0.50 3.16 12.18
CA PHE A 32 0.82 3.75 12.35
C PHE A 32 1.73 2.70 12.97
N CYS A 33 2.68 2.19 12.19
CA CYS A 33 3.56 1.13 12.64
C CYS A 33 5.03 1.59 12.57
N PRO A 34 5.66 1.91 13.71
CA PRO A 34 7.09 2.18 13.75
C PRO A 34 7.89 1.04 13.13
N SER A 35 9.07 1.37 12.62
CA SER A 35 10.03 0.39 12.15
C SER A 35 10.43 -0.57 13.27
N SER A 36 10.68 -1.82 12.90
CA SER A 36 11.07 -2.87 13.85
C SER A 36 12.41 -2.58 14.51
N HIS A 37 12.63 -3.13 15.70
CA HIS A 37 13.92 -2.98 16.39
C HIS A 37 15.09 -3.43 15.47
N GLY A 38 16.13 -2.59 15.39
CA GLY A 38 17.28 -2.81 14.51
C GLY A 38 17.19 -2.12 13.14
N TRP A 39 16.01 -1.66 12.73
CA TRP A 39 15.83 -0.83 11.53
C TRP A 39 16.08 0.66 11.79
N PRO A 40 16.28 1.48 10.74
CA PRO A 40 16.30 2.93 10.88
C PRO A 40 14.97 3.43 11.44
N ALA A 41 14.96 4.53 12.17
CA ALA A 41 13.72 5.08 12.71
C ALA A 41 12.85 5.61 11.55
N PHE A 42 11.74 4.93 11.27
CA PHE A 42 10.72 5.38 10.31
C PHE A 42 9.34 4.91 10.77
N MET A 43 8.31 5.59 10.31
CA MET A 43 6.90 5.24 10.50
C MET A 43 6.36 4.65 9.20
N ARG A 44 5.78 3.45 9.28
CA ARG A 44 4.91 2.93 8.22
C ARG A 44 3.51 3.44 8.47
N ILE A 45 2.86 3.93 7.42
CA ILE A 45 1.45 4.32 7.46
C ILE A 45 0.69 3.36 6.56
N ASN A 46 -0.24 2.61 7.13
CA ASN A 46 -1.01 1.56 6.46
C ASN A 46 -2.50 1.94 6.38
N PRO A 47 -2.89 2.87 5.48
CA PRO A 47 -4.23 3.48 5.49
C PRO A 47 -5.36 2.51 5.09
N ILE A 48 -5.02 1.42 4.40
CA ILE A 48 -5.97 0.40 3.95
C ILE A 48 -5.85 -0.91 4.74
N LEU A 49 -5.18 -0.90 5.90
CA LEU A 49 -4.90 -2.12 6.67
C LEU A 49 -6.16 -2.89 7.08
N ASP A 50 -7.26 -2.17 7.36
CA ASP A 50 -8.52 -2.76 7.78
C ASP A 50 -9.46 -3.12 6.61
N TRP A 51 -9.01 -2.92 5.37
CA TRP A 51 -9.82 -3.28 4.21
C TRP A 51 -9.92 -4.79 4.07
N THR A 52 -11.09 -5.29 3.74
CA THR A 52 -11.28 -6.69 3.38
C THR A 52 -11.13 -6.88 1.86
N TYR A 53 -11.00 -8.13 1.42
CA TYR A 53 -11.07 -8.49 0.00
C TYR A 53 -12.32 -7.90 -0.68
N ARG A 54 -13.44 -7.85 0.03
CA ARG A 54 -14.69 -7.27 -0.48
C ARG A 54 -14.59 -5.76 -0.64
N ASP A 55 -13.98 -5.06 0.32
CA ASP A 55 -13.86 -3.60 0.30
C ASP A 55 -13.00 -3.14 -0.89
N VAL A 56 -11.90 -3.86 -1.14
CA VAL A 56 -11.05 -3.69 -2.33
C VAL A 56 -11.86 -3.74 -3.61
N TRP A 57 -12.59 -4.85 -3.84
CA TRP A 57 -13.33 -5.02 -5.08
C TRP A 57 -14.49 -4.06 -5.20
N THR A 58 -15.14 -3.75 -4.08
CA THR A 58 -16.20 -2.74 -4.02
C THR A 58 -15.64 -1.39 -4.44
N PHE A 59 -14.51 -0.96 -3.89
CA PHE A 59 -13.85 0.28 -4.27
C PHE A 59 -13.46 0.31 -5.76
N LEU A 60 -12.70 -0.69 -6.22
CA LEU A 60 -12.25 -0.76 -7.62
C LEU A 60 -13.44 -0.70 -8.59
N ARG A 61 -14.54 -1.40 -8.28
CA ARG A 61 -15.72 -1.49 -9.16
C ARG A 61 -16.62 -0.27 -9.05
N CYS A 62 -16.85 0.27 -7.85
CA CYS A 62 -17.67 1.46 -7.65
C CYS A 62 -17.04 2.68 -8.32
N PHE A 63 -15.72 2.80 -8.28
CA PHE A 63 -14.99 3.91 -8.90
C PHE A 63 -14.49 3.59 -10.32
N THR A 64 -14.79 2.41 -10.86
CA THR A 64 -14.39 1.98 -12.21
C THR A 64 -12.89 2.15 -12.45
N LEU A 65 -12.09 1.82 -11.43
CA LEU A 65 -10.65 1.95 -11.50
C LEU A 65 -10.07 0.84 -12.40
N PRO A 66 -9.07 1.16 -13.24
CA PRO A 66 -8.38 0.14 -14.02
C PRO A 66 -7.66 -0.83 -13.08
N TYR A 67 -7.76 -2.13 -13.38
CA TYR A 67 -7.05 -3.19 -12.66
C TYR A 67 -6.50 -4.22 -13.63
N CYS A 68 -5.60 -5.09 -13.16
CA CYS A 68 -4.96 -6.11 -14.01
C CYS A 68 -5.98 -7.12 -14.55
N GLN A 69 -6.01 -7.31 -15.88
CA GLN A 69 -6.95 -8.22 -16.56
C GLN A 69 -6.81 -9.69 -16.14
N LEU A 70 -5.71 -10.09 -15.49
CA LEU A 70 -5.59 -11.43 -14.92
C LEU A 70 -6.66 -11.69 -13.86
N TYR A 71 -7.11 -10.66 -13.15
CA TYR A 71 -8.20 -10.81 -12.19
C TYR A 71 -9.52 -11.22 -12.84
N ASP A 72 -9.77 -10.82 -14.10
CA ASP A 72 -10.95 -11.27 -14.85
C ASP A 72 -10.85 -12.75 -15.27
N GLN A 73 -9.65 -13.33 -15.23
CA GLN A 73 -9.38 -14.71 -15.62
C GLN A 73 -9.31 -15.67 -14.42
N GLY A 74 -9.78 -15.24 -13.25
CA GLY A 74 -9.83 -16.07 -12.04
C GLY A 74 -8.54 -16.12 -11.21
N TYR A 75 -7.57 -15.25 -11.48
CA TYR A 75 -6.48 -15.00 -10.53
C TYR A 75 -7.01 -14.12 -9.40
N THR A 76 -6.64 -14.39 -8.15
CA THR A 76 -7.12 -13.61 -6.98
C THR A 76 -6.00 -13.00 -6.16
N SER A 77 -4.76 -13.46 -6.36
CA SER A 77 -3.55 -12.92 -5.74
C SER A 77 -2.40 -13.07 -6.73
N LEU A 78 -1.71 -11.97 -7.04
CA LEU A 78 -0.61 -11.97 -8.01
C LEU A 78 0.75 -11.98 -7.29
N GLY A 79 1.64 -12.82 -7.80
CA GLY A 79 3.01 -13.00 -7.33
C GLY A 79 3.99 -13.09 -8.50
N SER A 80 4.94 -14.01 -8.41
CA SER A 80 5.83 -14.29 -9.53
C SER A 80 5.12 -15.15 -10.58
N ARG A 81 5.65 -15.14 -11.81
CA ARG A 81 5.17 -15.99 -12.92
C ARG A 81 5.24 -17.49 -12.62
N HIS A 82 6.01 -17.89 -11.61
CA HIS A 82 6.24 -19.30 -11.26
C HIS A 82 5.42 -19.77 -10.05
N ASN A 83 4.84 -18.86 -9.27
CA ASN A 83 4.12 -19.20 -8.04
C ASN A 83 2.66 -18.71 -8.01
N THR A 84 2.16 -18.23 -9.15
CA THR A 84 0.82 -17.66 -9.30
C THR A 84 -0.03 -18.54 -10.21
N CYS A 85 -1.17 -19.00 -9.71
CA CYS A 85 -2.15 -19.81 -10.44
C CYS A 85 -3.55 -19.23 -10.26
N ARG A 86 -4.47 -19.61 -11.16
CA ARG A 86 -5.91 -19.30 -11.00
C ARG A 86 -6.46 -19.95 -9.73
N ASN A 87 -7.39 -19.27 -9.08
CA ASN A 87 -8.01 -19.74 -7.86
C ASN A 87 -9.07 -20.80 -8.18
N ARG A 88 -8.89 -22.03 -7.70
CA ARG A 88 -9.84 -23.13 -7.94
C ARG A 88 -11.22 -22.90 -7.34
N ALA A 89 -11.34 -22.04 -6.32
CA ALA A 89 -12.63 -21.67 -5.76
C ALA A 89 -13.51 -20.85 -6.75
N LEU A 90 -12.92 -20.36 -7.85
CA LEU A 90 -13.62 -19.67 -8.93
C LEU A 90 -13.86 -20.55 -10.16
N GLN A 91 -13.48 -21.83 -10.12
CA GLN A 91 -13.65 -22.73 -11.25
C GLN A 91 -15.13 -23.07 -11.45
N LEU A 92 -15.62 -22.86 -12.68
CA LEU A 92 -16.98 -23.18 -13.09
C LEU A 92 -17.08 -24.63 -13.63
N GLU A 93 -18.30 -25.14 -13.77
CA GLU A 93 -18.56 -26.52 -14.22
C GLU A 93 -18.01 -26.81 -15.62
N ASP A 94 -17.94 -25.81 -16.49
CA ASP A 94 -17.38 -25.90 -17.84
C ASP A 94 -15.84 -25.83 -17.87
N GLY A 95 -15.20 -25.71 -16.71
CA GLY A 95 -13.75 -25.59 -16.55
C GLY A 95 -13.21 -24.17 -16.73
N SER A 96 -14.05 -23.19 -17.08
CA SER A 96 -13.69 -21.78 -17.09
C SER A 96 -13.61 -21.24 -15.65
N PHE A 97 -13.18 -19.98 -15.51
CA PHE A 97 -13.02 -19.34 -14.20
C PHE A 97 -13.82 -18.05 -14.16
N ALA A 98 -14.58 -17.89 -13.06
CA ALA A 98 -15.19 -16.62 -12.72
C ALA A 98 -14.12 -15.56 -12.39
N PRO A 99 -14.44 -14.26 -12.56
CA PRO A 99 -13.53 -13.19 -12.21
C PRO A 99 -13.34 -13.05 -10.69
N ALA A 100 -12.21 -12.48 -10.28
CA ALA A 100 -11.74 -12.41 -8.90
C ALA A 100 -12.78 -11.83 -7.91
N HIS A 101 -13.47 -10.75 -8.28
CA HIS A 101 -14.49 -10.12 -7.44
C HIS A 101 -15.69 -11.02 -7.10
N GLN A 102 -15.83 -12.19 -7.74
CA GLN A 102 -16.84 -13.19 -7.44
C GLN A 102 -16.36 -14.27 -6.45
N LEU A 103 -15.17 -14.13 -5.88
CA LEU A 103 -14.65 -15.08 -4.90
C LEU A 103 -15.59 -15.10 -3.67
N PRO A 104 -16.16 -16.26 -3.30
CA PRO A 104 -17.19 -16.32 -2.26
C PRO A 104 -16.63 -16.08 -0.85
N ASP A 105 -15.38 -16.46 -0.62
CA ASP A 105 -14.67 -16.25 0.64
C ASP A 105 -13.31 -15.60 0.38
N GLY A 106 -13.14 -14.36 0.86
CA GLY A 106 -11.89 -13.61 0.75
C GLY A 106 -10.69 -14.31 1.39
N ARG A 107 -10.90 -15.20 2.37
CA ARG A 107 -9.82 -16.00 2.97
C ARG A 107 -9.12 -16.91 1.96
N LEU A 108 -9.81 -17.24 0.86
CA LEU A 108 -9.26 -18.06 -0.21
C LEU A 108 -8.46 -17.26 -1.24
N GLU A 109 -8.27 -15.95 -1.07
CA GLU A 109 -7.56 -15.08 -2.03
C GLU A 109 -6.22 -15.68 -2.50
N ARG A 110 -5.46 -16.29 -1.59
CA ARG A 110 -4.14 -16.86 -1.89
C ARG A 110 -4.15 -18.35 -2.17
N ALA A 111 -5.31 -18.98 -2.34
CA ALA A 111 -5.40 -20.40 -2.69
C ALA A 111 -4.72 -20.73 -4.04
N GLY A 112 -4.51 -19.72 -4.89
CA GLY A 112 -3.70 -19.82 -6.12
C GLY A 112 -2.18 -19.67 -5.93
N ARG A 113 -1.66 -19.55 -4.71
CA ARG A 113 -0.22 -19.34 -4.42
C ARG A 113 0.41 -20.63 -3.86
N GLY A 114 1.31 -21.25 -4.62
CA GLY A 114 2.13 -22.41 -4.19
C GLY A 114 1.48 -23.80 -4.28
N ALA A 115 2.27 -24.86 -4.04
CA ALA A 115 1.83 -26.27 -4.08
C ALA A 115 0.84 -26.65 -2.94
N LEU A 116 0.71 -25.79 -1.93
CA LEU A 116 -0.09 -25.97 -0.70
C LEU A 116 -1.56 -25.51 -0.83
N GLY A 117 -1.94 -24.82 -1.91
CA GLY A 117 -3.32 -24.36 -2.13
C GLY A 117 -4.36 -25.49 -2.22
N ALA A 118 -3.94 -26.71 -2.56
CA ALA A 118 -4.81 -27.88 -2.61
C ALA A 118 -5.33 -28.32 -1.23
N ALA A 119 -4.61 -28.04 -0.14
CA ALA A 119 -4.99 -28.48 1.21
C ALA A 119 -6.06 -27.57 1.85
N ALA A 120 -6.07 -26.28 1.52
CA ALA A 120 -7.04 -25.32 2.07
C ALA A 120 -8.47 -25.54 1.52
N VAL A 121 -8.59 -26.00 0.27
CA VAL A 121 -9.89 -26.28 -0.39
C VAL A 121 -10.64 -27.42 0.30
N ALA A 122 -9.94 -28.39 0.88
CA ALA A 122 -10.56 -29.52 1.58
C ALA A 122 -11.15 -29.14 2.95
N ALA A 123 -10.67 -28.08 3.59
CA ALA A 123 -11.11 -27.67 4.93
C ALA A 123 -12.35 -26.75 4.91
N ALA A 124 -12.57 -26.00 3.82
CA ALA A 124 -13.68 -25.04 3.70
C ALA A 124 -15.02 -25.67 3.27
N ALA A 125 -15.00 -26.87 2.68
CA ALA A 125 -16.19 -27.56 2.16
C ALA A 125 -17.16 -28.09 3.24
N GLY A 126 -16.90 -27.86 4.53
CA GLY A 126 -17.63 -28.47 5.65
C GLY A 126 -18.59 -27.58 6.43
N ARG A 127 -18.89 -26.34 6.00
CA ARG A 127 -19.85 -25.47 6.72
C ARG A 127 -20.81 -24.80 5.74
N GLU A 128 -22.08 -25.22 5.77
CA GLU A 128 -23.17 -24.62 5.01
C GLU A 128 -23.38 -23.15 5.42
N ALA A 129 -23.40 -22.26 4.43
CA ALA A 129 -23.73 -20.85 4.61
C ALA A 129 -25.25 -20.66 4.56
N GLY A 130 -25.83 -20.15 5.66
CA GLY A 130 -27.21 -19.71 5.70
C GLY A 130 -27.44 -18.48 4.81
N LYS A 131 -28.56 -18.49 4.09
CA LYS A 131 -29.08 -17.33 3.32
C LYS A 131 -29.23 -16.11 4.24
N ALA A 132 -28.67 -14.97 3.83
CA ALA A 132 -29.05 -13.67 4.35
C ALA A 132 -29.50 -12.76 3.21
N ASP A 133 -30.67 -12.17 3.43
CA ASP A 133 -31.47 -11.41 2.48
C ASP A 133 -30.78 -10.16 1.94
N LEU A 134 -30.86 -10.02 0.62
CA LEU A 134 -30.63 -8.78 -0.11
C LEU A 134 -31.87 -7.91 0.05
N ASN A 135 -31.94 -7.07 1.09
CA ASN A 135 -32.76 -5.87 1.09
C ASN A 135 -32.38 -4.94 2.24
N GLY A 136 -31.82 -3.78 1.89
CA GLY A 136 -31.83 -2.61 2.76
C GLY A 136 -30.46 -2.07 3.15
N ILE A 137 -29.76 -1.43 2.21
CA ILE A 137 -28.97 -0.25 2.54
C ILE A 137 -29.30 0.83 1.51
N ILE A 138 -30.28 1.65 1.87
CA ILE A 138 -30.56 2.93 1.22
C ILE A 138 -29.52 3.91 1.77
N CYS A 139 -28.70 4.48 0.89
CA CYS A 139 -27.81 5.57 1.23
C CYS A 139 -28.63 6.80 1.63
N SER A 140 -28.79 7.05 2.93
CA SER A 140 -29.18 8.36 3.43
C SER A 140 -27.92 9.20 3.60
N ALA A 141 -27.69 10.11 2.66
CA ALA A 141 -26.72 11.17 2.81
C ALA A 141 -27.16 12.08 3.97
N SER A 142 -26.50 11.97 5.12
CA SER A 142 -26.54 13.00 6.16
C SER A 142 -25.35 13.92 5.96
N THR A 143 -25.60 15.06 5.32
CA THR A 143 -24.74 16.24 5.34
C THR A 143 -24.60 16.73 6.77
N GLY A 144 -23.37 16.80 7.28
CA GLY A 144 -23.11 17.49 8.54
C GLY A 144 -21.83 17.07 9.25
N THR A 145 -20.67 17.35 8.66
CA THR A 145 -19.44 17.57 9.44
C THR A 145 -18.64 18.68 8.76
N THR A 146 -18.51 19.79 9.48
CA THR A 146 -17.70 20.95 9.10
C THR A 146 -16.24 20.54 8.95
N ALA A 147 -15.62 20.95 7.83
CA ALA A 147 -14.19 20.82 7.60
C ALA A 147 -13.38 21.47 8.75
N PRO A 148 -12.21 20.91 9.13
CA PRO A 148 -11.34 21.58 10.09
C PRO A 148 -10.82 22.88 9.48
N GLU A 149 -10.76 23.94 10.29
CA GLU A 149 -10.22 25.23 9.88
C GLU A 149 -8.75 25.10 9.48
N ALA A 150 -8.39 25.71 8.35
CA ALA A 150 -7.05 25.74 7.79
C ALA A 150 -6.02 26.20 8.84
N GLY A 151 -4.87 25.52 8.89
CA GLY A 151 -3.79 25.82 9.83
C GLY A 151 -3.41 27.30 9.80
N THR A 152 -3.36 27.93 10.97
CA THR A 152 -3.01 29.35 11.12
C THR A 152 -1.55 29.56 10.72
N LEU A 153 -1.31 30.32 9.65
CA LEU A 153 0.01 30.83 9.30
C LEU A 153 0.57 31.60 10.51
N SER A 154 1.81 31.32 10.89
CA SER A 154 2.50 32.14 11.89
C SER A 154 2.60 33.58 11.37
N GLU A 155 2.57 34.57 12.26
CA GLU A 155 2.62 36.01 11.91
C GLU A 155 3.87 36.42 11.10
N SER A 156 4.85 35.51 10.91
CA SER A 156 6.06 35.72 10.10
C SER A 156 6.02 35.09 8.70
N GLY A 157 4.92 34.44 8.27
CA GLY A 157 4.83 33.81 6.95
C GLY A 157 5.83 32.66 6.75
N THR A 158 6.37 32.12 7.84
CA THR A 158 7.38 31.05 7.83
C THR A 158 6.71 29.75 8.27
N PHE A 159 6.77 28.72 7.44
CA PHE A 159 6.35 27.38 7.83
C PHE A 159 7.17 26.90 9.02
N ALA A 160 6.50 26.28 10.00
CA ALA A 160 7.15 25.87 11.24
C ALA A 160 8.04 24.62 11.08
N HIS A 161 7.74 23.80 10.07
CA HIS A 161 8.39 22.51 9.84
C HIS A 161 8.72 22.28 8.37
N THR A 162 9.80 21.55 8.11
CA THR A 162 10.29 21.23 6.76
C THR A 162 10.13 19.74 6.42
N ALA A 163 9.59 19.46 5.24
CA ALA A 163 9.46 18.12 4.68
C ALA A 163 10.20 17.99 3.34
N ALA A 164 10.62 16.78 3.00
CA ALA A 164 11.08 16.42 1.67
C ALA A 164 10.36 15.17 1.16
N ILE A 165 10.32 14.99 -0.16
CA ILE A 165 9.67 13.85 -0.80
C ILE A 165 10.69 13.15 -1.71
N LEU A 166 10.83 11.83 -1.53
CA LEU A 166 11.59 10.94 -2.40
C LEU A 166 10.59 10.05 -3.16
N VAL A 167 10.52 10.23 -4.48
CA VAL A 167 9.73 9.40 -5.38
C VAL A 167 10.66 8.33 -5.96
N VAL A 168 10.31 7.06 -5.79
CA VAL A 168 11.05 5.91 -6.32
C VAL A 168 10.18 5.24 -7.37
N GLY A 169 10.72 5.02 -8.57
CA GLY A 169 10.00 4.32 -9.63
C GLY A 169 10.51 4.63 -11.03
N ASP A 170 10.96 3.60 -11.76
CA ASP A 170 11.39 3.72 -13.15
C ASP A 170 10.25 4.16 -14.09
N GLU A 171 9.00 3.82 -13.79
CA GLU A 171 7.83 4.21 -14.58
C GLU A 171 7.59 5.72 -14.59
N ILE A 172 7.92 6.40 -13.50
CA ILE A 172 7.85 7.86 -13.41
C ILE A 172 8.97 8.49 -14.24
N LEU A 173 10.20 7.98 -14.10
CA LEU A 173 11.35 8.48 -14.85
C LEU A 173 11.24 8.24 -16.36
N THR A 174 10.58 7.16 -16.77
CA THR A 174 10.31 6.84 -18.17
C THR A 174 9.07 7.52 -18.74
N GLY A 175 8.28 8.22 -17.90
CA GLY A 175 7.05 8.89 -18.30
C GLY A 175 5.91 7.95 -18.71
N LYS A 176 5.96 6.69 -18.28
CA LYS A 176 4.87 5.72 -18.49
C LYS A 176 3.68 6.00 -17.56
N VAL A 177 3.96 6.58 -16.40
CA VAL A 177 2.99 6.93 -15.38
C VAL A 177 3.26 8.37 -14.94
N ASP A 178 2.20 9.16 -14.84
CA ASP A 178 2.28 10.52 -14.29
C ASP A 178 2.33 10.47 -12.75
N ASP A 179 3.24 11.21 -12.15
CA ASP A 179 3.31 11.35 -10.70
C ASP A 179 2.16 12.23 -10.18
N CYS A 180 1.16 11.57 -9.60
CA CYS A 180 0.04 12.23 -8.93
C CYS A 180 0.26 12.40 -7.43
N ASN A 181 1.23 11.68 -6.84
CA ASN A 181 1.42 11.61 -5.40
C ASN A 181 2.10 12.87 -4.87
N THR A 182 3.10 13.39 -5.57
CA THR A 182 3.83 14.59 -5.14
C THR A 182 2.89 15.78 -4.97
N SER A 183 2.02 16.04 -5.95
CA SER A 183 1.10 17.18 -5.91
C SER A 183 0.14 17.07 -4.71
N PHE A 184 -0.43 15.89 -4.50
CA PHE A 184 -1.30 15.61 -3.35
C PHE A 184 -0.56 15.81 -2.02
N LEU A 185 0.59 15.17 -1.83
CA LEU A 185 1.39 15.30 -0.59
C LEU A 185 1.78 16.76 -0.33
N CYS A 186 2.22 17.51 -1.34
CA CYS A 186 2.56 18.92 -1.19
C CYS A 186 1.36 19.74 -0.69
N SER A 187 0.18 19.51 -1.28
CA SER A 187 -1.05 20.21 -0.87
C SER A 187 -1.44 19.88 0.56
N GLU A 188 -1.48 18.60 0.94
CA GLU A 188 -1.84 18.16 2.29
C GLU A 188 -0.86 18.70 3.35
N LEU A 189 0.45 18.58 3.11
CA LEU A 189 1.48 19.09 4.01
C LEU A 189 1.38 20.59 4.20
N HIS A 190 1.14 21.33 3.12
CA HIS A 190 0.97 22.77 3.18
C HIS A 190 -0.25 23.18 4.02
N MET A 191 -1.39 22.48 3.88
CA MET A 191 -2.60 22.75 4.66
C MET A 191 -2.40 22.56 6.17
N ILE A 192 -1.51 21.64 6.57
CA ILE A 192 -1.17 21.39 7.98
C ILE A 192 0.07 22.16 8.46
N GLY A 193 0.57 23.12 7.68
CA GLY A 193 1.64 24.05 8.10
C GLY A 193 3.08 23.57 7.86
N TRP A 194 3.29 22.56 7.04
CA TRP A 194 4.61 22.07 6.64
C TRP A 194 5.04 22.64 5.27
N SER A 195 6.33 22.95 5.13
CA SER A 195 6.92 23.34 3.84
C SER A 195 7.66 22.17 3.21
N VAL A 196 7.26 21.78 2.00
CA VAL A 196 8.04 20.84 1.20
C VAL A 196 9.21 21.58 0.56
N VAL A 197 10.43 21.33 1.04
CA VAL A 197 11.64 22.05 0.62
C VAL A 197 12.36 21.43 -0.58
N ARG A 198 12.16 20.12 -0.81
CA ARG A 198 12.78 19.39 -1.92
C ARG A 198 11.97 18.15 -2.28
N VAL A 199 11.82 17.92 -3.59
CA VAL A 199 11.32 16.67 -4.15
C VAL A 199 12.40 16.09 -5.05
N VAL A 200 12.65 14.78 -4.95
CA VAL A 200 13.62 14.06 -5.79
C VAL A 200 12.97 12.79 -6.32
N MET A 201 13.15 12.53 -7.62
CA MET A 201 12.73 11.29 -8.28
C MET A 201 13.98 10.46 -8.57
N VAL A 202 13.98 9.19 -8.17
CA VAL A 202 15.10 8.25 -8.34
C VAL A 202 14.63 6.92 -8.97
N PRO A 203 15.50 6.20 -9.68
CA PRO A 203 15.18 4.87 -10.19
C PRO A 203 15.05 3.86 -9.05
N ASP A 204 14.54 2.67 -9.37
CA ASP A 204 14.48 1.50 -8.48
C ASP A 204 15.89 0.90 -8.26
N ASP A 205 16.79 1.70 -7.67
CA ASP A 205 18.18 1.36 -7.39
C ASP A 205 18.55 1.66 -5.93
N GLU A 206 19.04 0.63 -5.24
CA GLU A 206 19.35 0.69 -3.80
C GLU A 206 20.37 1.78 -3.45
N ASP A 207 21.40 1.97 -4.29
CA ASP A 207 22.46 2.94 -4.06
C ASP A 207 22.00 4.38 -4.32
N CYS A 208 21.21 4.58 -5.37
CA CYS A 208 20.61 5.88 -5.70
C CYS A 208 19.66 6.33 -4.59
N ILE A 209 18.76 5.45 -4.14
CA ILE A 209 17.84 5.70 -3.03
C ILE A 209 18.63 6.04 -1.76
N ALA A 210 19.65 5.25 -1.43
CA ALA A 210 20.45 5.48 -0.23
C ALA A 210 21.20 6.81 -0.25
N ALA A 211 21.75 7.20 -1.41
CA ALA A 211 22.48 8.45 -1.56
C ALA A 211 21.56 9.67 -1.41
N GLU A 212 20.43 9.70 -2.12
CA GLU A 212 19.51 10.84 -2.04
C GLU A 212 18.81 10.91 -0.68
N LEU A 213 18.44 9.78 -0.08
CA LEU A 213 17.81 9.78 1.23
C LEU A 213 18.71 10.39 2.31
N ARG A 214 20.03 10.16 2.26
CA ARG A 214 20.99 10.82 3.15
C ARG A 214 20.98 12.35 2.96
N ILE A 215 20.98 12.81 1.72
CA ILE A 215 20.93 14.25 1.42
C ILE A 215 19.63 14.86 1.92
N LEU A 216 18.49 14.23 1.65
CA LEU A 216 17.17 14.71 2.10
C LEU A 216 17.09 14.72 3.63
N SER A 217 17.56 13.67 4.29
CA SER A 217 17.58 13.58 5.76
C SER A 217 18.44 14.67 6.42
N SER A 218 19.46 15.19 5.75
CA SER A 218 20.27 16.29 6.27
C SER A 218 19.66 17.69 6.07
N ASN A 219 18.63 17.80 5.24
CA ASN A 219 18.07 19.10 4.81
C ASN A 219 16.57 19.27 5.13
N ALA A 220 15.91 18.26 5.70
CA ALA A 220 14.50 18.30 6.09
C ALA A 220 14.27 17.54 7.40
N GLU A 221 13.28 17.97 8.18
CA GLU A 221 12.88 17.32 9.44
C GLU A 221 12.12 16.00 9.21
N LEU A 222 11.40 15.93 8.09
CA LEU A 222 10.59 14.77 7.71
C LEU A 222 10.85 14.41 6.24
N VAL A 223 11.09 13.13 5.95
CA VAL A 223 11.18 12.66 4.56
C VAL A 223 10.09 11.64 4.28
N PHE A 224 9.27 11.92 3.28
CA PHE A 224 8.30 10.99 2.72
C PHE A 224 8.94 10.21 1.58
N THR A 225 8.70 8.92 1.53
CA THR A 225 9.02 8.10 0.34
C THR A 225 7.73 7.57 -0.28
N THR A 226 7.63 7.59 -1.61
CA THR A 226 6.53 6.99 -2.37
C THR A 226 7.11 6.11 -3.49
N GLY A 227 6.48 4.95 -3.72
CA GLY A 227 6.89 3.98 -4.74
C GLY A 227 7.95 2.97 -4.27
N GLY A 228 8.00 1.81 -4.92
CA GLY A 228 8.95 0.72 -4.63
C GLY A 228 8.70 -0.03 -3.30
N ILE A 229 7.45 -0.09 -2.82
CA ILE A 229 7.07 -0.74 -1.53
C ILE A 229 6.13 -1.94 -1.76
N GLY A 230 6.15 -2.54 -2.94
CA GLY A 230 5.40 -3.75 -3.23
C GLY A 230 6.13 -5.04 -2.82
N PRO A 231 5.54 -6.22 -3.12
CA PRO A 231 6.18 -7.52 -2.94
C PRO A 231 7.02 -7.94 -4.15
N THR A 232 7.23 -7.06 -5.14
CA THR A 232 7.92 -7.42 -6.38
C THR A 232 9.43 -7.44 -6.15
N LEU A 233 10.14 -8.12 -7.07
CA LEU A 233 11.58 -8.36 -6.90
C LEU A 233 12.42 -7.10 -7.16
N ASP A 234 11.83 -6.14 -7.86
CA ASP A 234 12.32 -4.81 -8.17
C ASP A 234 12.02 -3.77 -7.08
N ASP A 235 11.15 -4.07 -6.11
CA ASP A 235 10.91 -3.21 -4.95
C ASP A 235 12.13 -3.18 -4.02
N VAL A 236 12.98 -2.17 -4.19
CA VAL A 236 14.23 -1.98 -3.43
C VAL A 236 14.20 -0.80 -2.47
N THR A 237 13.07 -0.07 -2.34
CA THR A 237 12.98 1.12 -1.46
C THR A 237 13.37 0.82 -0.02
N MET A 238 12.85 -0.26 0.57
CA MET A 238 13.21 -0.65 1.95
C MET A 238 14.68 -1.01 2.10
N ALA A 239 15.29 -1.61 1.07
CA ALA A 239 16.72 -1.92 1.05
C ALA A 239 17.55 -0.63 0.95
N GLY A 240 17.14 0.32 0.11
CA GLY A 240 17.78 1.62 -0.01
C GLY A 240 17.71 2.42 1.29
N VAL A 241 16.57 2.39 1.99
CA VAL A 241 16.40 2.98 3.33
C VAL A 241 17.36 2.32 4.34
N ALA A 242 17.41 0.99 4.38
CA ALA A 242 18.33 0.27 5.26
C ALA A 242 19.81 0.64 4.99
N ARG A 243 20.19 0.70 3.71
CA ARG A 243 21.54 1.11 3.27
C ARG A 243 21.85 2.57 3.62
N ALA A 244 20.90 3.49 3.47
CA ALA A 244 21.09 4.91 3.81
C ALA A 244 21.61 5.10 5.23
N PHE A 245 21.07 4.31 6.17
CA PHE A 245 21.33 4.42 7.61
C PHE A 245 22.18 3.29 8.18
N ASN A 246 22.88 2.52 7.31
CA ASN A 246 23.77 1.43 7.70
C ASN A 246 23.10 0.40 8.63
N LYS A 247 21.88 -0.03 8.27
CA LYS A 247 21.12 -1.06 8.97
C LYS A 247 20.97 -2.30 8.09
N GLY A 248 20.83 -3.47 8.71
CA GLY A 248 20.50 -4.71 8.01
C GLY A 248 19.01 -4.77 7.67
N LEU A 249 18.68 -5.34 6.52
CA LEU A 249 17.30 -5.64 6.12
C LEU A 249 16.87 -6.98 6.75
N VAL A 250 15.86 -6.96 7.62
CA VAL A 250 15.25 -8.19 8.17
C VAL A 250 13.92 -8.41 7.47
N ARG A 251 13.83 -9.43 6.62
CA ARG A 251 12.60 -9.84 5.93
C ARG A 251 11.85 -10.91 6.72
#